data_AF-D2H4G3-F1
#
_entry.id   AF-D2H4G3-F1
#
_cell.length_a   1.000
_cell.length_b   1.000
_cell.length_c   1.000
_cell.angle_alpha   90.00
_cell.angle_beta   90.00
_cell.angle_gamma   90.00
#
_symmetry.space_group_name_H-M   'P 1'
#
loop_
_entity.id
_entity.type
_entity.pdbx_description
1 polymer ?
#
loop_
_entity_poly.entity_id
_entity_poly.type
_entity_poly.pdbx_seq_one_letter_code
_entity_poly.pdbx_strand_id
1 'polypeptide(L)'
;RRAKLRLYLEQLKQLVPLGPDSTRHTTLSLLKRAKVHIKKLEEQDRRALSIKEQLQREHRFLKRRLEQLSMQSLERVRTDSTGSAVSTDDSEQEVDVEGMEFGPGELDSVGSGSDVDEHYSLQSGGCSDGSYGPPCRRPGRLSLS
;
A
#
# COMPACT_ATOMS: atom_id res chain seq x y z
N ARG A 1 4.04 -14.21 43.34
CA ARG A 1 3.90 -12.99 42.50
C ARG A 1 4.88 -12.96 41.32
N ARG A 2 6.21 -13.08 41.52
CA ARG A 2 7.22 -13.04 40.43
C ARG A 2 7.10 -14.17 39.39
N ALA A 3 6.73 -15.38 39.80
CA ALA A 3 6.56 -16.52 38.89
C ALA A 3 5.47 -16.29 37.82
N LYS A 4 4.30 -15.77 38.22
CA LYS A 4 3.19 -15.44 37.30
C LYS A 4 3.60 -14.41 36.24
N LEU A 5 4.38 -13.40 36.64
CA LEU A 5 4.87 -12.39 35.70
C LEU A 5 5.78 -13.00 34.62
N ARG A 6 6.68 -13.91 35.01
CA ARG A 6 7.56 -14.59 34.04
C ARG A 6 6.75 -15.38 33.02
N LEU A 7 5.74 -16.11 33.47
CA LEU A 7 4.82 -16.85 32.61
C LEU A 7 4.13 -15.94 31.59
N TYR A 8 3.56 -14.81 32.03
CA TYR A 8 2.89 -13.89 31.10
C TYR A 8 3.84 -13.26 30.09
N LEU A 9 5.07 -12.94 30.49
CA LEU A 9 6.06 -12.44 29.56
C LEU A 9 6.48 -13.50 28.55
N GLU A 10 6.62 -14.76 28.96
CA GLU A 10 6.93 -15.87 28.07
C GLU A 10 5.82 -16.12 27.05
N GLN A 11 4.55 -16.10 27.47
CA GLN A 11 3.40 -16.16 26.57
C GLN A 11 3.39 -14.99 25.58
N LEU A 12 3.65 -13.77 26.06
CA LEU A 12 3.68 -12.60 25.20
C LEU A 12 4.78 -12.68 24.13
N LYS A 13 5.93 -13.30 24.44
CA LYS A 13 7.00 -13.50 23.46
C LYS A 13 6.59 -14.37 22.28
N GLN A 14 5.69 -15.33 22.49
CA GLN A 14 5.19 -16.21 21.42
C GLN A 14 4.23 -15.50 20.46
N LEU A 15 3.55 -14.45 20.92
CA LEU A 15 2.55 -13.71 20.13
C LEU A 15 3.15 -12.51 19.39
N VAL A 16 4.27 -11.98 19.84
CA VAL A 16 4.89 -10.79 19.27
C VAL A 16 5.98 -11.21 18.27
N PRO A 17 6.05 -10.61 17.07
CA PRO A 17 7.16 -10.83 16.15
C PRO A 17 8.42 -10.19 16.72
N LEU A 18 9.22 -10.98 17.44
CA LEU A 18 10.44 -10.51 18.10
C LEU A 18 11.68 -10.55 17.19
N GLY A 19 11.59 -11.21 16.05
CA GLY A 19 12.71 -11.41 15.14
C GLY A 19 13.83 -12.25 15.76
N PRO A 20 15.00 -12.34 15.10
CA PRO A 20 16.14 -13.13 15.57
C PRO A 20 16.77 -12.62 16.88
N ASP A 21 16.35 -11.45 17.37
CA ASP A 21 16.72 -10.92 18.69
C ASP A 21 16.02 -11.61 19.88
N SER A 22 15.35 -12.76 19.65
CA SER A 22 14.56 -13.51 20.64
C SER A 22 15.36 -14.10 21.81
N THR A 23 16.63 -13.74 21.96
CA THR A 23 17.46 -14.06 23.14
C THR A 23 17.85 -12.84 23.99
N ARG A 24 17.74 -11.59 23.49
CA ARG A 24 18.24 -10.36 24.16
C ARG A 24 17.18 -9.25 24.39
N HIS A 25 15.94 -9.60 24.66
CA HIS A 25 14.85 -8.62 24.84
C HIS A 25 14.55 -8.44 26.33
N THR A 26 14.41 -7.17 26.72
CA THR A 26 14.04 -6.76 28.08
C THR A 26 12.52 -6.71 28.18
N THR A 27 11.98 -6.67 29.40
CA THR A 27 10.53 -6.51 29.62
C THR A 27 9.99 -5.26 28.92
N LEU A 28 10.72 -4.15 28.97
CA LEU A 28 10.30 -2.89 28.34
C LEU A 28 10.25 -2.99 26.82
N SER A 29 11.27 -3.60 26.18
CA SER A 29 11.30 -3.71 24.71
C SER A 29 10.18 -4.63 24.20
N LEU A 30 9.89 -5.71 24.94
CA LEU A 30 8.77 -6.62 24.63
C LEU A 30 7.43 -5.88 24.67
N LEU A 31 7.15 -5.13 25.74
CA LEU A 31 5.90 -4.37 25.87
C LEU A 31 5.75 -3.30 24.79
N LYS A 32 6.83 -2.59 24.44
CA LYS A 32 6.83 -1.60 23.34
C LYS A 32 6.49 -2.25 22.00
N ARG A 33 7.15 -3.38 21.66
CA ARG A 33 6.90 -4.11 20.41
C ARG A 33 5.48 -4.70 20.37
N ALA A 34 4.97 -5.23 21.48
CA ALA A 34 3.60 -5.72 21.59
C ALA A 34 2.58 -4.63 21.26
N LYS A 35 2.74 -3.42 21.85
CA LYS A 35 1.86 -2.28 21.57
C LYS A 35 1.86 -1.89 20.10
N VAL A 36 3.04 -1.89 19.46
CA VAL A 36 3.15 -1.62 18.02
C VAL A 36 2.51 -2.72 17.20
N HIS A 37 2.69 -3.99 17.58
CA HIS A 37 2.12 -5.12 16.88
C HIS A 37 0.59 -5.11 16.89
N ILE A 38 -0.03 -4.81 18.04
CA ILE A 38 -1.49 -4.66 18.15
C ILE A 38 -1.99 -3.59 17.16
N LYS A 39 -1.37 -2.41 17.15
CA LYS A 39 -1.74 -1.35 16.20
C LYS A 39 -1.60 -1.76 14.74
N LYS A 40 -0.56 -2.54 14.42
CA LYS A 40 -0.33 -3.06 13.07
C LYS A 40 -1.45 -4.03 12.68
N LEU A 41 -1.82 -4.95 13.57
CA LEU A 41 -2.91 -5.90 13.33
C LEU A 41 -4.24 -5.17 13.13
N GLU A 42 -4.56 -4.20 14.00
CA GLU A 42 -5.78 -3.38 13.86
C GLU A 42 -5.85 -2.63 12.51
N GLU A 43 -4.72 -2.11 12.05
CA GLU A 43 -4.63 -1.46 10.74
C GLU A 43 -4.76 -2.46 9.58
N GLN A 44 -4.16 -3.64 9.70
CA GLN A 44 -4.30 -4.70 8.70
C GLN A 44 -5.76 -5.17 8.60
N ASP A 45 -6.44 -5.33 9.73
CA ASP A 45 -7.86 -5.69 9.76
C ASP A 45 -8.73 -4.62 9.10
N ARG A 46 -8.50 -3.33 9.41
CA ARG A 46 -9.18 -2.22 8.71
C ARG A 46 -8.99 -2.28 7.19
N ARG A 47 -7.75 -2.49 6.73
CA ARG A 47 -7.44 -2.59 5.30
C ARG A 47 -8.11 -3.80 4.65
N ALA A 48 -8.05 -4.95 5.31
CA ALA A 48 -8.66 -6.18 4.81
C ALA A 48 -10.17 -6.02 4.64
N LEU A 49 -10.85 -5.36 5.58
CA LEU A 49 -12.27 -5.03 5.47
C LEU A 49 -12.56 -4.11 4.28
N SER A 50 -11.76 -3.05 4.10
CA SER A 50 -11.90 -2.13 2.96
C SER A 50 -11.75 -2.85 1.60
N ILE A 51 -10.71 -3.67 1.47
CA ILE A 51 -10.46 -4.47 0.25
C ILE A 51 -11.62 -5.43 -0.01
N LYS A 52 -12.10 -6.13 1.03
CA LYS A 52 -13.25 -7.03 0.92
C LYS A 52 -14.48 -6.28 0.42
N GLU A 53 -14.77 -5.10 0.95
CA GLU A 53 -15.90 -4.29 0.50
C GLU A 53 -15.74 -3.84 -0.96
N GLN A 54 -14.55 -3.42 -1.37
CA GLN A 54 -14.27 -3.05 -2.76
C GLN A 54 -14.53 -4.24 -3.70
N LEU A 55 -13.95 -5.40 -3.41
CA LEU A 55 -14.16 -6.62 -4.19
C LEU A 55 -15.63 -7.02 -4.24
N GLN A 56 -16.37 -6.85 -3.14
CA GLN A 56 -17.81 -7.10 -3.13
C GLN A 56 -18.59 -6.12 -4.02
N ARG A 57 -18.20 -4.84 -4.09
CA ARG A 57 -18.79 -3.86 -5.02
C ARG A 57 -18.52 -4.26 -6.47
N GLU A 58 -17.28 -4.61 -6.78
CA GLU A 58 -16.85 -5.06 -8.12
C GLU A 58 -17.58 -6.33 -8.55
N HIS A 59 -17.64 -7.34 -7.68
CA HIS A 59 -18.39 -8.57 -7.95
C HIS A 59 -19.87 -8.28 -8.26
N ARG A 60 -20.53 -7.39 -7.49
CA ARG A 60 -21.91 -6.99 -7.77
C ARG A 60 -22.04 -6.25 -9.10
N PHE A 61 -21.09 -5.38 -9.43
CA PHE A 61 -21.09 -4.65 -10.69
C PHE A 61 -20.92 -5.60 -11.89
N LEU A 62 -19.92 -6.47 -11.84
CA LEU A 62 -19.65 -7.46 -12.89
C LEU A 62 -20.83 -8.40 -13.10
N LYS A 63 -21.46 -8.87 -12.00
CA LYS A 63 -22.66 -9.71 -12.09
C LYS A 63 -23.80 -9.02 -12.85
N ARG A 64 -24.10 -7.76 -12.54
CA ARG A 64 -25.13 -6.97 -13.27
C ARG A 64 -24.74 -6.76 -14.73
N ARG A 65 -23.45 -6.52 -15.02
CA ARG A 65 -22.97 -6.32 -16.38
C ARG A 65 -23.12 -7.59 -17.22
N LEU A 66 -22.83 -8.75 -16.64
CA LEU A 66 -23.05 -10.05 -17.28
C LEU A 66 -24.55 -10.29 -17.53
N GLU A 67 -25.41 -10.00 -16.56
CA GLU A 67 -26.87 -10.09 -16.74
C GLU A 67 -27.35 -9.21 -17.91
N GLN A 68 -26.91 -7.94 -17.99
CA GLN A 68 -27.23 -7.03 -19.10
C GLN A 68 -26.78 -7.58 -20.47
N LEU A 69 -25.54 -8.05 -20.58
CA LEU A 69 -25.01 -8.61 -21.82
C LEU A 69 -25.72 -9.92 -22.20
N SER A 70 -26.09 -10.74 -21.20
CA SER A 70 -26.85 -11.97 -21.44
C SER A 70 -28.24 -11.67 -21.98
N MET A 71 -28.95 -10.68 -21.44
CA MET A 71 -30.27 -10.25 -21.91
C MET A 71 -30.18 -9.68 -23.34
N GLN A 72 -29.20 -8.82 -23.61
CA GLN A 72 -28.97 -8.25 -24.94
C GLN A 72 -28.60 -9.33 -25.97
N SER A 73 -27.88 -10.38 -25.56
CA SER A 73 -27.61 -11.53 -26.44
C SER A 73 -28.88 -12.36 -26.69
N LEU A 74 -29.69 -12.59 -25.66
CA LEU A 74 -30.93 -13.39 -25.75
C LEU A 74 -32.02 -12.70 -26.59
N GLU A 75 -32.08 -11.36 -26.55
CA GLU A 75 -32.97 -10.57 -27.41
C GLU A 75 -32.56 -10.64 -28.88
N ARG A 76 -31.24 -10.60 -29.20
CA ARG A 76 -30.76 -10.73 -30.58
C ARG A 76 -30.94 -12.13 -31.18
N VAL A 77 -30.82 -13.19 -30.37
CA VAL A 77 -31.01 -14.59 -30.79
C VAL A 77 -32.46 -14.92 -31.17
N ARG A 78 -33.43 -14.06 -30.84
CA ARG A 78 -34.85 -14.26 -31.20
C ARG A 78 -35.30 -13.52 -32.46
N THR A 79 -34.49 -12.61 -33.01
CA THR A 79 -34.92 -11.75 -34.13
C THR A 79 -34.34 -12.13 -35.50
N ASP A 80 -33.53 -13.17 -35.61
CA ASP A 80 -32.90 -13.58 -36.88
C ASP A 80 -33.37 -14.95 -37.42
N SER A 81 -34.50 -15.48 -36.96
CA SER A 81 -35.16 -16.61 -37.64
C SER A 81 -35.90 -16.18 -38.91
N THR A 82 -35.15 -15.75 -39.91
CA THR A 82 -35.48 -15.92 -41.33
C THR A 82 -34.21 -16.28 -42.10
N GLY A 83 -34.01 -17.59 -42.25
CA GLY A 83 -33.30 -18.29 -43.33
C GLY A 83 -32.06 -17.67 -43.97
N SER A 84 -30.93 -18.33 -43.81
CA SER A 84 -30.02 -18.60 -44.94
C SER A 84 -29.16 -19.82 -44.65
N ALA A 85 -29.41 -20.88 -45.41
CA ALA A 85 -28.43 -21.92 -45.68
C ALA A 85 -27.57 -21.43 -46.86
N VAL A 86 -26.25 -21.29 -46.65
CA VAL A 86 -25.26 -21.40 -47.72
C VAL A 86 -23.91 -21.76 -47.13
N SER A 87 -23.39 -22.87 -47.65
CA SER A 87 -22.11 -23.51 -47.46
C SER A 87 -20.92 -22.67 -47.93
N THR A 88 -19.78 -22.74 -47.25
CA THR A 88 -18.38 -22.65 -47.78
C THR A 88 -17.48 -23.11 -46.63
N ASP A 89 -17.01 -24.36 -46.61
CA ASP A 89 -15.75 -24.84 -47.20
C ASP A 89 -14.50 -24.26 -46.52
N ASP A 90 -13.79 -25.18 -45.85
CA ASP A 90 -12.34 -25.33 -45.71
C ASP A 90 -11.46 -24.11 -45.38
N SER A 91 -10.91 -24.11 -44.16
CA SER A 91 -9.48 -23.91 -43.91
C SER A 91 -9.20 -24.07 -42.41
N GLU A 92 -8.68 -25.24 -42.05
CA GLU A 92 -7.97 -25.49 -40.79
C GLU A 92 -6.80 -24.50 -40.65
N GLN A 93 -6.93 -23.51 -39.76
CA GLN A 93 -5.78 -22.75 -39.26
C GLN A 93 -5.53 -23.16 -37.82
N GLU A 94 -4.67 -24.16 -37.65
CA GLU A 94 -4.09 -24.52 -36.38
C GLU A 94 -3.13 -23.39 -35.97
N VAL A 95 -3.59 -22.52 -35.06
CA VAL A 95 -2.72 -21.56 -34.40
C VAL A 95 -2.10 -22.22 -33.18
N ASP A 96 -0.86 -22.68 -33.34
CA ASP A 96 -0.03 -23.10 -32.21
C ASP A 96 0.37 -21.85 -31.42
N VAL A 97 -0.17 -21.71 -30.20
CA VAL A 97 0.20 -20.63 -29.27
C VAL A 97 1.25 -21.20 -28.33
N GLU A 98 2.46 -21.38 -28.85
CA GLU A 98 3.63 -21.74 -28.05
C GLU A 98 4.10 -20.50 -27.24
N GLY A 99 4.19 -20.66 -25.91
CA GLY A 99 5.23 -20.07 -25.06
C GLY A 99 5.36 -18.55 -24.97
N MET A 100 4.54 -17.88 -24.14
CA MET A 100 4.95 -16.61 -23.53
C MET A 100 5.72 -16.90 -22.23
N GLU A 101 7.01 -17.24 -22.38
CA GLU A 101 7.99 -17.26 -21.28
C GLU A 101 8.34 -15.82 -20.91
N PHE A 102 7.76 -15.29 -19.84
CA PHE A 102 8.19 -14.01 -19.27
C PHE A 102 9.47 -14.23 -18.46
N GLY A 103 10.62 -14.16 -19.13
CA GLY A 103 11.91 -13.93 -18.48
C GLY A 103 11.96 -12.52 -17.88
N PRO A 104 12.52 -12.33 -16.67
CA PRO A 104 12.64 -11.02 -16.04
C PRO A 104 13.80 -10.23 -16.70
N GLY A 105 13.48 -9.42 -17.70
CA GLY A 105 14.37 -8.42 -18.27
C GLY A 105 14.34 -7.13 -17.44
N GLU A 106 15.52 -6.65 -17.05
CA GLU A 106 15.76 -5.42 -16.31
C GLU A 106 15.04 -4.21 -16.92
N LEU A 107 14.41 -3.40 -16.06
CA LEU A 107 13.93 -2.07 -16.40
C LEU A 107 14.69 -1.07 -15.53
N ASP A 108 15.84 -0.60 -16.03
CA ASP A 108 16.40 0.68 -15.60
C ASP A 108 15.49 1.78 -16.18
N SER A 109 14.79 2.50 -15.31
CA SER A 109 13.98 3.66 -15.69
C SER A 109 14.57 4.90 -15.04
N VAL A 110 15.34 5.58 -15.87
CA VAL A 110 15.94 6.91 -15.71
C VAL A 110 15.00 7.92 -15.04
N GLY A 111 15.51 8.57 -14.00
CA GLY A 111 14.86 9.69 -13.34
C GLY A 111 14.92 10.94 -14.22
N SER A 112 13.76 11.40 -14.69
CA SER A 112 13.60 12.73 -15.27
C SER A 112 13.22 13.70 -14.17
N GLY A 113 14.13 14.63 -13.87
CA GLY A 113 13.82 15.82 -13.11
C GLY A 113 13.02 16.81 -13.95
N SER A 114 12.08 17.51 -13.31
CA SER A 114 11.71 18.85 -13.73
C SER A 114 11.27 19.67 -12.52
N ASP A 115 11.93 20.81 -12.42
CA ASP A 115 11.73 21.95 -11.55
C ASP A 115 10.39 22.63 -11.86
N VAL A 116 9.59 22.94 -10.83
CA VAL A 116 8.43 23.84 -10.92
C VAL A 116 8.32 24.65 -9.62
N ASP A 117 8.71 25.92 -9.73
CA ASP A 117 8.41 26.99 -8.79
C ASP A 117 6.95 27.44 -9.00
N GLU A 118 6.09 27.40 -7.97
CA GLU A 118 4.82 28.14 -7.99
C GLU A 118 4.56 28.80 -6.63
N HIS A 119 4.63 30.14 -6.69
CA HIS A 119 4.26 31.07 -5.64
C HIS A 119 2.77 30.98 -5.30
N TYR A 120 2.44 30.84 -4.02
CA TYR A 120 1.19 31.37 -3.49
C TYR A 120 1.41 32.02 -2.12
N SER A 121 1.42 33.35 -2.13
CA SER A 121 1.28 34.19 -0.95
C SER A 121 -0.20 34.44 -0.71
N LEU A 122 -0.74 34.08 0.46
CA LEU A 122 -1.87 34.79 1.06
C LEU A 122 -1.70 34.90 2.58
N GLN A 123 -1.36 36.12 2.96
CA GLN A 123 -1.61 36.82 4.22
C GLN A 123 -2.71 36.24 5.11
N SER A 124 -2.38 35.95 6.37
CA SER A 124 -2.71 36.83 7.53
C SER A 124 -2.69 36.07 8.85
N GLY A 125 -2.13 36.70 9.88
CA GLY A 125 -2.61 36.55 11.25
C GLY A 125 -1.56 36.39 12.36
N GLY A 126 -1.06 37.52 12.87
CA GLY A 126 -1.02 37.72 14.33
C GLY A 126 0.28 37.48 15.09
N CYS A 127 1.08 38.56 15.19
CA CYS A 127 1.69 39.12 16.41
C CYS A 127 2.27 38.19 17.51
N SER A 128 3.59 38.27 17.72
CA SER A 128 4.17 38.71 19.02
C SER A 128 5.71 38.82 18.96
N ASP A 129 6.16 40.08 19.07
CA ASP A 129 7.33 40.66 19.76
C ASP A 129 8.51 39.76 20.21
N GLY A 130 9.74 40.22 19.92
CA GLY A 130 10.76 40.26 20.97
C GLY A 130 12.19 39.86 20.64
N SER A 131 13.02 40.87 20.35
CA SER A 131 14.45 40.97 20.73
C SER A 131 15.53 40.51 19.75
N TYR A 132 16.21 41.50 19.16
CA TYR A 132 17.49 41.39 18.45
C TYR A 132 18.67 41.55 19.41
N GLY A 133 19.75 40.78 19.21
CA GLY A 133 21.06 41.03 19.84
C GLY A 133 22.18 40.37 19.02
N PRO A 134 23.25 41.11 18.63
CA PRO A 134 24.32 40.58 17.79
C PRO A 134 25.42 39.85 18.60
N PRO A 135 26.23 38.96 17.99
CA PRO A 135 27.32 38.29 18.68
C PRO A 135 28.60 39.15 18.60
N CYS A 136 29.02 39.74 19.73
CA CYS A 136 30.28 40.48 19.82
C CYS A 136 31.31 39.76 20.70
N ARG A 137 32.38 39.34 20.02
CA ARG A 137 33.75 38.98 20.43
C ARG A 137 34.13 39.17 21.90
N ARG A 138 34.66 38.11 22.51
CA ARG A 138 35.57 38.18 23.68
C ARG A 138 37.03 38.31 23.22
N PRO A 139 37.79 39.32 23.68
CA PRO A 139 39.23 39.23 23.78
C PRO A 139 39.64 39.26 25.26
N GLY A 140 40.42 38.27 25.70
CA GLY A 140 40.88 38.24 27.08
C GLY A 140 41.76 37.04 27.36
N ARG A 141 43.01 37.10 26.90
CA ARG A 141 44.16 36.40 27.50
C ARG A 141 45.42 37.14 27.07
N LEU A 142 45.91 38.03 27.95
CA LEU A 142 47.29 38.48 27.95
C LEU A 142 48.04 37.56 28.91
N SER A 143 48.99 36.81 28.37
CA SER A 143 49.96 36.01 29.11
C SER A 143 51.10 36.90 29.59
N LEU A 144 51.45 36.73 30.86
CA LEU A 144 52.66 37.23 31.51
C LEU A 144 53.91 36.72 30.78
N SER A 145 54.83 37.62 30.45
CA SER A 145 56.25 37.53 30.83
C SER A 145 56.97 38.85 30.58
#